data_AF-A0A2E5XFG9-F1
#
_entry.id   AF-A0A2E5XFG9-F1
#
_cell.length_a   1.000
_cell.length_b   1.000
_cell.length_c   1.000
_cell.angle_alpha   90.00
_cell.angle_beta   90.00
_cell.angle_gamma   90.00
#
_symmetry.space_group_name_H-M   'P 1'
#
loop_
_entity.id
_entity.type
_entity.pdbx_description
1 polymer ?
#
loop_
_entity_poly.entity_id
_entity_poly.type
_entity_poly.pdbx_seq_one_letter_code
_entity_poly.pdbx_strand_id
1 'polypeptide(L)'
;MVWIVIGIASLALLGALILMVVVMLVKGPLFRRVLSEAHFVECARGAWNAARRACRKREDPGSAGEENTGGDEEEFTSSEGVVLHYSIRKGEGDEAAQFVHHYSVRMNRGYTPHAIGGTFVVWVALILEVDLAMGWVGISPDRVHHAEFALDGEEQREFEKGDCVVPSEAEFRLLLTESRALRDSLDWEAIGECGPGGSEVA
;
A
#
# COMPACT_ATOMS: atom_id res chain seq x y z
N MET A 1 27.27 20.62 41.32
CA MET A 1 26.46 20.87 40.10
C MET A 1 26.68 19.81 39.02
N VAL A 2 27.92 19.55 38.57
CA VAL A 2 28.22 18.55 37.52
C VAL A 2 27.64 17.15 37.79
N TRP A 3 27.78 16.63 39.01
CA TRP A 3 27.25 15.31 39.39
C TRP A 3 25.72 15.19 39.31
N ILE A 4 24.99 16.28 39.60
CA ILE A 4 23.53 16.30 39.50
C ILE A 4 23.11 16.22 38.02
N VAL A 5 23.82 16.97 37.15
CA VAL A 5 23.55 16.96 35.70
C VAL A 5 23.82 15.57 35.11
N ILE A 6 24.93 14.92 35.48
CA ILE A 6 25.27 13.57 35.03
C ILE A 6 24.20 12.55 35.50
N GLY A 7 23.73 12.68 36.74
CA GLY A 7 22.67 11.82 37.28
C GLY A 7 21.36 11.93 36.50
N ILE A 8 20.92 13.16 36.20
CA ILE A 8 19.71 13.41 35.42
C ILE A 8 19.85 12.87 33.99
N ALA A 9 20.98 13.14 33.32
CA ALA A 9 21.23 12.65 31.97
C ALA A 9 21.23 11.11 31.90
N SER A 10 21.83 10.45 32.88
CA SER A 10 21.87 8.98 32.96
C SER A 10 20.47 8.37 33.16
N LEU A 11 19.64 8.99 34.01
CA LEU A 11 18.24 8.56 34.19
C LEU A 11 17.40 8.77 32.93
N ALA A 12 17.58 9.90 32.24
CA ALA A 12 16.88 10.18 30.99
C ALA A 12 17.26 9.17 29.89
N LEU A 13 18.55 8.86 29.75
CA LEU A 13 19.04 7.84 28.82
C LEU A 13 18.50 6.45 29.15
N LEU A 14 18.51 6.08 30.43
CA LEU A 14 17.95 4.79 30.88
C LEU A 14 16.45 4.71 30.60
N GLY A 15 15.70 5.79 30.86
CA GLY A 15 14.28 5.88 30.56
C GLY A 15 13.98 5.73 29.07
N ALA A 16 14.75 6.41 28.21
CA ALA A 16 14.63 6.28 26.76
C ALA A 16 14.95 4.86 26.28
N LEU A 17 15.98 4.22 26.84
CA LEU A 17 16.34 2.83 26.52
C LEU A 17 15.22 1.85 26.92
N ILE A 18 14.67 1.98 28.13
CA ILE A 18 13.56 1.14 28.59
C ILE A 18 12.33 1.34 27.70
N LEU A 19 11.98 2.59 27.38
CA LEU A 19 10.86 2.89 26.48
C LEU A 19 11.06 2.25 25.11
N MET A 20 12.26 2.36 24.54
CA MET A 20 12.60 1.72 23.26
C MET A 20 12.41 0.21 23.32
N VAL A 21 12.92 -0.46 24.36
CA VAL A 21 12.78 -1.91 24.54
C VAL A 21 11.31 -2.30 24.67
N VAL A 22 10.52 -1.58 25.47
CA VAL A 22 9.09 -1.84 25.63
C VAL A 22 8.36 -1.69 24.29
N VAL A 23 8.64 -0.63 23.53
CA VAL A 23 8.05 -0.43 22.19
C VAL A 23 8.43 -1.56 21.25
N MET A 24 9.69 -2.00 21.24
CA MET A 24 10.14 -3.13 20.42
C MET A 24 9.46 -4.45 20.82
N LEU A 25 9.27 -4.70 22.12
CA LEU A 25 8.62 -5.92 22.60
C LEU A 25 7.10 -5.92 22.32
N VAL A 26 6.45 -4.75 22.38
CA VAL A 26 5.01 -4.62 22.12
C VAL A 26 4.71 -4.62 20.62
N LYS A 27 5.46 -3.85 19.82
CA LYS A 27 5.20 -3.72 18.37
C LYS A 27 5.92 -4.77 17.54
N GLY A 28 7.05 -5.30 17.99
CA GLY A 28 7.83 -6.30 17.26
C GLY A 28 7.02 -7.53 16.83
N PRO A 29 6.17 -8.12 17.69
CA PRO A 29 5.30 -9.22 17.30
C PRO A 29 4.34 -8.86 16.17
N LEU A 30 3.75 -7.65 16.19
CA LEU A 30 2.87 -7.17 15.11
C LEU A 30 3.64 -7.09 13.79
N PHE A 31 4.81 -6.43 13.76
CA PHE A 31 5.64 -6.34 12.55
C PHE A 31 6.05 -7.73 12.04
N ARG A 32 6.38 -8.66 12.93
CA ARG A 32 6.75 -10.04 12.53
C ARG A 32 5.59 -10.81 11.91
N ARG A 33 4.36 -10.60 12.38
CA ARG A 33 3.16 -11.25 11.82
C ARG A 33 2.74 -10.61 10.51
N VAL A 34 2.66 -9.28 10.49
CA VAL A 34 2.30 -8.50 9.30
C VAL A 34 3.31 -8.71 8.17
N LEU A 35 4.60 -8.87 8.48
CA LEU A 35 5.64 -9.14 7.49
C LEU A 35 5.98 -10.63 7.37
N SER A 36 5.10 -11.52 7.83
CA SER A 36 5.27 -12.96 7.66
C SER A 36 4.93 -13.39 6.24
N GLU A 37 5.59 -14.44 5.76
CA GLU A 37 5.35 -15.01 4.43
C GLU A 37 3.88 -15.38 4.21
N ALA A 38 3.25 -16.05 5.17
CA ALA A 38 1.86 -16.46 5.08
C ALA A 38 0.92 -15.26 4.88
N HIS A 39 1.17 -14.16 5.59
CA HIS A 39 0.38 -12.95 5.47
C HIS A 39 0.62 -12.22 4.14
N PHE A 40 1.85 -12.21 3.63
CA PHE A 40 2.11 -11.73 2.28
C PHE A 40 1.38 -12.59 1.24
N VAL A 41 1.45 -13.92 1.28
CA VAL A 41 0.69 -14.77 0.32
C VAL A 41 -0.81 -14.47 0.38
N GLU A 42 -1.36 -14.25 1.56
CA GLU A 42 -2.76 -13.82 1.75
C GLU A 42 -3.04 -12.49 1.03
N CYS A 43 -2.22 -11.46 1.29
CA CYS A 43 -2.34 -10.15 0.65
C CYS A 43 -2.19 -10.21 -0.86
N ALA A 44 -1.48 -11.20 -1.42
CA ALA A 44 -1.14 -11.25 -2.84
C ALA A 44 -2.39 -11.64 -3.62
N ARG A 45 -3.02 -12.69 -3.10
CA ARG A 45 -4.33 -13.16 -3.55
C ARG A 45 -5.39 -12.08 -3.32
N GLY A 46 -5.34 -11.40 -2.18
CA GLY A 46 -6.21 -10.27 -1.87
C GLY A 46 -6.13 -9.15 -2.92
N ALA A 47 -4.92 -8.69 -3.20
CA ALA A 47 -4.62 -7.65 -4.18
C ALA A 47 -5.06 -8.03 -5.59
N TRP A 48 -4.67 -9.22 -6.04
CA TRP A 48 -5.06 -9.72 -7.35
C TRP A 48 -6.58 -9.81 -7.51
N ASN A 49 -7.27 -10.32 -6.48
CA ASN A 49 -8.71 -10.44 -6.50
C ASN A 49 -9.39 -9.06 -6.51
N ALA A 50 -8.87 -8.07 -5.78
CA ALA A 50 -9.36 -6.70 -5.81
C ALA A 50 -9.19 -6.07 -7.19
N ALA A 51 -8.00 -6.17 -7.79
CA ALA A 51 -7.72 -5.69 -9.14
C ALA A 51 -8.64 -6.32 -10.20
N ARG A 52 -8.85 -7.65 -10.14
CA ARG A 52 -9.79 -8.34 -11.04
C ARG A 52 -11.25 -7.95 -10.84
N ARG A 53 -11.67 -7.61 -9.62
CA ARG A 53 -13.02 -7.10 -9.36
C ARG A 53 -13.18 -5.71 -9.97
N ALA A 54 -12.20 -4.82 -9.78
CA ALA A 54 -12.19 -3.50 -10.38
C ALA A 54 -12.25 -3.56 -11.92
N CYS A 55 -11.51 -4.47 -12.55
CA CYS A 55 -11.58 -4.67 -14.01
C CYS A 55 -12.98 -5.10 -14.47
N ARG A 56 -13.61 -6.06 -13.78
CA ARG A 56 -14.95 -6.57 -14.15
C ARG A 56 -16.06 -5.55 -13.99
N LYS A 57 -16.03 -4.74 -12.93
CA LYS A 57 -17.04 -3.69 -12.69
C LYS A 57 -17.09 -2.68 -13.85
N ARG A 58 -15.96 -2.47 -14.51
CA ARG A 58 -15.86 -1.56 -15.67
C ARG A 58 -16.52 -2.14 -16.93
N GLU A 59 -16.60 -3.46 -17.07
CA GLU A 59 -17.21 -4.12 -18.23
C GLU A 59 -18.74 -4.16 -18.17
N ASP A 60 -19.36 -3.83 -17.03
CA ASP A 60 -20.82 -3.80 -16.86
C ASP A 60 -21.37 -2.36 -16.93
N PRO A 61 -21.71 -1.84 -18.13
CA PRO A 61 -22.27 -0.49 -18.29
C PRO A 61 -23.69 -0.34 -17.72
N GLY A 62 -24.31 -1.41 -17.18
CA GLY A 62 -25.63 -1.37 -16.56
C GLY A 62 -25.69 -0.67 -15.20
N SER A 63 -24.55 -0.45 -14.54
CA SER A 63 -24.47 0.19 -13.22
C SER A 63 -24.09 1.68 -13.28
N ALA A 64 -23.98 2.28 -14.47
CA ALA A 64 -23.49 3.64 -14.67
C ALA A 64 -24.49 4.76 -14.27
N GLY A 65 -25.56 4.42 -13.53
CA GLY A 65 -26.65 5.34 -13.19
C GLY A 65 -26.91 5.56 -11.71
N GLU A 66 -26.27 4.80 -10.80
CA GLU A 66 -26.43 5.00 -9.36
C GLU A 66 -25.11 5.43 -8.75
N GLU A 67 -25.11 6.71 -8.34
CA GLU A 67 -24.33 7.31 -7.27
C GLU A 67 -23.37 6.34 -6.57
N ASN A 68 -22.06 6.59 -6.76
CA ASN A 68 -20.91 5.99 -6.07
C ASN A 68 -21.20 5.77 -4.57
N THR A 69 -21.86 4.66 -4.26
CA THR A 69 -22.07 4.19 -2.91
C THR A 69 -20.95 3.21 -2.66
N GLY A 70 -19.98 3.66 -1.86
CA GLY A 70 -18.79 2.90 -1.47
C GLY A 70 -19.15 1.59 -0.79
N GLY A 71 -19.35 0.55 -1.60
CA GLY A 71 -19.49 -0.82 -1.17
C GLY A 71 -18.13 -1.47 -1.06
N ASP A 72 -17.92 -2.20 0.03
CA ASP A 72 -16.74 -2.96 0.49
C ASP A 72 -16.09 -3.93 -0.54
N GLU A 73 -16.46 -3.89 -1.82
CA GLU A 73 -16.03 -4.85 -2.85
C GLU A 73 -14.66 -4.51 -3.46
N GLU A 74 -14.26 -3.24 -3.45
CA GLU A 74 -12.92 -2.77 -3.90
C GLU A 74 -11.88 -2.86 -2.77
N GLU A 75 -12.31 -3.22 -1.56
CA GLU A 75 -11.49 -3.36 -0.38
C GLU A 75 -11.16 -4.84 -0.10
N PHE A 76 -9.93 -5.11 0.26
CA PHE A 76 -9.47 -6.36 0.83
C PHE A 76 -8.91 -6.08 2.22
N THR A 77 -9.43 -6.75 3.24
CA THR A 77 -8.86 -6.73 4.59
C THR A 77 -8.27 -8.09 4.91
N SER A 78 -6.96 -8.10 5.17
CA SER A 78 -6.21 -9.28 5.60
C SER A 78 -6.46 -9.65 7.06
N SER A 79 -6.04 -10.88 7.41
CA SER A 79 -6.11 -11.42 8.78
C SER A 79 -5.33 -10.61 9.81
N GLU A 80 -4.23 -9.95 9.44
CA GLU A 80 -3.45 -9.07 10.33
C GLU A 80 -3.88 -7.60 10.25
N GLY A 81 -4.96 -7.31 9.53
CA GLY A 81 -5.58 -5.99 9.48
C GLY A 81 -4.93 -5.01 8.52
N VAL A 82 -4.09 -5.45 7.59
CA VAL A 82 -3.76 -4.66 6.39
C VAL A 82 -4.99 -4.60 5.50
N VAL A 83 -5.35 -3.38 5.12
CA VAL A 83 -6.44 -3.04 4.22
C VAL A 83 -5.85 -2.53 2.92
N LEU A 84 -6.26 -3.13 1.82
CA LEU A 84 -5.92 -2.73 0.47
C LEU A 84 -7.20 -2.32 -0.26
N HIS A 85 -7.23 -1.11 -0.78
CA HIS A 85 -8.26 -0.66 -1.71
C HIS A 85 -7.70 -0.61 -3.12
N TYR A 86 -8.46 -1.03 -4.13
CA TYR A 86 -8.06 -1.01 -5.53
C TYR A 86 -9.20 -0.51 -6.42
N SER A 87 -8.94 0.52 -7.22
CA SER A 87 -9.91 1.08 -8.17
C SER A 87 -9.28 1.35 -9.53
N ILE A 88 -10.11 1.43 -10.56
CA ILE A 88 -9.69 1.76 -11.92
C ILE A 88 -10.62 2.84 -12.45
N ARG A 89 -10.03 3.93 -12.95
CA ARG A 89 -10.75 4.99 -13.65
C ARG A 89 -10.24 5.12 -15.09
N LYS A 90 -11.04 5.70 -15.98
CA LYS A 90 -10.53 6.16 -17.27
C LYS A 90 -9.71 7.43 -17.06
N GLY A 91 -8.63 7.57 -17.82
CA GLY A 91 -7.91 8.83 -17.91
C GLY A 91 -8.82 9.94 -18.45
N GLU A 92 -8.44 11.19 -18.22
CA GLU A 92 -9.18 12.37 -18.64
C GLU A 92 -8.35 13.21 -19.61
N GLY A 93 -9.00 14.03 -20.43
CA GLY A 93 -8.30 14.91 -21.38
C GLY A 93 -7.46 14.15 -22.41
N ASP A 94 -6.18 14.50 -22.50
CA ASP A 94 -5.23 13.91 -23.45
C ASP A 94 -4.91 12.44 -23.14
N GLU A 95 -5.24 11.97 -21.93
CA GLU A 95 -5.07 10.60 -21.46
C GLU A 95 -6.37 9.78 -21.52
N ALA A 96 -7.41 10.24 -22.22
CA ALA A 96 -8.71 9.56 -22.29
C ALA A 96 -8.67 8.11 -22.80
N ALA A 97 -7.57 7.71 -23.44
CA ALA A 97 -7.33 6.34 -23.91
C ALA A 97 -6.71 5.42 -22.83
N GLN A 98 -6.30 5.97 -21.68
CA GLN A 98 -5.63 5.24 -20.62
C GLN A 98 -6.58 4.78 -19.51
N PHE A 99 -6.12 3.77 -18.77
CA PHE A 99 -6.74 3.19 -17.60
C PHE A 99 -5.86 3.47 -16.40
N VAL A 100 -6.31 4.38 -15.54
CA VAL A 100 -5.58 4.75 -14.34
C VAL A 100 -6.00 3.81 -13.22
N HIS A 101 -5.06 2.99 -12.78
CA HIS A 101 -5.19 2.10 -11.65
C HIS A 101 -4.72 2.84 -10.41
N HIS A 102 -5.56 2.86 -9.39
CA HIS A 102 -5.22 3.37 -8.07
C HIS A 102 -5.32 2.25 -7.06
N TYR A 103 -4.34 2.18 -6.18
CA TYR A 103 -4.47 1.35 -5.00
C TYR A 103 -3.88 2.02 -3.77
N SER A 104 -4.45 1.68 -2.62
CA SER A 104 -4.02 2.26 -1.36
C SER A 104 -3.98 1.24 -0.24
N VAL A 105 -3.01 1.40 0.65
CA VAL A 105 -2.74 0.48 1.76
C VAL A 105 -2.81 1.24 3.07
N ARG A 106 -3.57 0.68 4.02
CA ARG A 106 -3.64 1.16 5.40
C ARG A 106 -3.76 0.00 6.40
N MET A 107 -3.51 0.26 7.67
CA MET A 107 -3.95 -0.62 8.74
C MET A 107 -5.43 -0.34 9.05
N ASN A 108 -6.19 -1.38 9.37
CA ASN A 108 -7.61 -1.27 9.76
C ASN A 108 -7.79 -0.51 11.08
N ARG A 109 -6.74 -0.43 11.90
CA ARG A 109 -6.73 0.23 13.21
C ARG A 109 -5.45 1.04 13.37
N GLY A 110 -5.65 2.33 13.64
CA GLY A 110 -4.57 3.25 14.00
C GLY A 110 -3.65 3.61 12.84
N TYR A 111 -2.45 4.06 13.20
CA TYR A 111 -1.43 4.56 12.27
C TYR A 111 -0.81 3.42 11.45
N THR A 112 -0.71 3.59 10.13
CA THR A 112 0.06 2.72 9.24
C THR A 112 1.53 3.17 9.20
N PRO A 113 2.47 2.39 9.79
CA PRO A 113 3.88 2.69 9.66
C PRO A 113 4.31 2.63 8.21
N HIS A 114 5.14 3.59 7.78
CA HIS A 114 5.67 3.61 6.41
C HIS A 114 6.42 2.33 6.06
N ALA A 115 7.11 1.72 7.02
CA ALA A 115 7.76 0.41 6.84
C ALA A 115 6.78 -0.74 6.54
N ILE A 116 5.49 -0.60 6.89
CA ILE A 116 4.44 -1.54 6.52
C ILE A 116 3.79 -1.07 5.22
N GLY A 117 3.14 0.10 5.22
CA GLY A 117 2.34 0.55 4.10
C GLY A 117 3.15 0.73 2.81
N GLY A 118 4.33 1.35 2.89
CA GLY A 118 5.21 1.50 1.73
C GLY A 118 5.74 0.15 1.22
N THR A 119 6.02 -0.80 2.11
CA THR A 119 6.44 -2.15 1.70
C THR A 119 5.32 -2.88 0.97
N PHE A 120 4.09 -2.81 1.47
CA PHE A 120 2.94 -3.45 0.82
C PHE A 120 2.57 -2.76 -0.49
N VAL A 121 2.68 -1.43 -0.60
CA VAL A 121 2.46 -0.73 -1.85
C VAL A 121 3.42 -1.21 -2.94
N VAL A 122 4.71 -1.27 -2.61
CA VAL A 122 5.74 -1.73 -3.55
C VAL A 122 5.53 -3.19 -3.93
N TRP A 123 5.24 -4.01 -2.93
CA TRP A 123 5.08 -5.42 -3.13
C TRP A 123 3.82 -5.77 -3.95
N VAL A 124 2.73 -5.01 -3.80
CA VAL A 124 1.55 -5.13 -4.69
C VAL A 124 1.95 -4.83 -6.13
N ALA A 125 2.73 -3.78 -6.38
CA ALA A 125 3.20 -3.48 -7.74
C ALA A 125 3.99 -4.63 -8.36
N LEU A 126 4.92 -5.21 -7.58
CA LEU A 126 5.73 -6.35 -8.04
C LEU A 126 4.87 -7.58 -8.39
N ILE A 127 3.81 -7.86 -7.62
CA ILE A 127 2.88 -8.97 -7.91
C ILE A 127 2.02 -8.70 -9.13
N LEU A 128 1.61 -7.45 -9.28
CA LEU A 128 0.83 -7.00 -10.44
C LEU A 128 1.71 -6.85 -11.69
N GLU A 129 3.02 -7.09 -11.58
CA GLU A 129 4.02 -6.90 -12.63
C GLU A 129 4.01 -5.47 -13.20
N VAL A 130 3.75 -4.50 -12.33
CA VAL A 130 3.67 -3.08 -12.67
C VAL A 130 4.98 -2.39 -12.34
N ASP A 131 5.49 -1.61 -13.29
CA ASP A 131 6.63 -0.74 -13.05
C ASP A 131 6.17 0.55 -12.34
N LEU A 132 6.54 0.67 -11.05
CA LEU A 132 6.26 1.87 -10.26
C LEU A 132 6.99 3.12 -10.76
N ALA A 133 8.05 2.97 -11.57
CA ALA A 133 8.71 4.12 -12.19
C ALA A 133 7.82 4.80 -13.24
N MET A 134 6.79 4.12 -13.74
CA MET A 134 5.79 4.67 -14.66
C MET A 134 4.58 5.27 -13.94
N GLY A 135 4.62 5.32 -12.60
CA GLY A 135 3.52 5.70 -11.76
C GLY A 135 3.85 6.80 -10.77
N TRP A 136 2.94 6.98 -9.84
CA TRP A 136 3.04 7.92 -8.73
C TRP A 136 2.84 7.19 -7.41
N VAL A 137 3.53 7.64 -6.36
CA VAL A 137 3.34 7.14 -5.00
C VAL A 137 3.21 8.28 -4.01
N GLY A 138 2.27 8.13 -3.06
CA GLY A 138 1.96 9.20 -2.12
C GLY A 138 1.57 8.70 -0.73
N ILE A 139 1.65 9.58 0.25
CA ILE A 139 1.25 9.32 1.63
C ILE A 139 0.28 10.42 2.06
N SER A 140 -0.94 10.02 2.43
CA SER A 140 -1.95 10.95 2.94
C SER A 140 -1.64 11.39 4.39
N PRO A 141 -2.31 12.44 4.90
CA PRO A 141 -2.15 12.87 6.30
C PRO A 141 -2.49 11.76 7.31
N ASP A 142 -3.48 10.92 6.97
CA ASP A 142 -3.89 9.74 7.73
C ASP A 142 -2.97 8.53 7.53
N ARG A 143 -1.87 8.73 6.80
CA ARG A 143 -0.81 7.74 6.57
C ARG A 143 -1.30 6.53 5.80
N VAL A 144 -2.25 6.75 4.91
CA VAL A 144 -2.58 5.81 3.86
C VAL A 144 -1.52 5.96 2.78
N HIS A 145 -0.96 4.83 2.34
CA HIS A 145 0.04 4.80 1.26
C HIS A 145 -0.69 4.53 -0.04
N HIS A 146 -0.50 5.38 -1.03
CA HIS A 146 -1.17 5.33 -2.32
C HIS A 146 -0.15 5.05 -3.42
N ALA A 147 -0.62 4.40 -4.47
CA ALA A 147 0.08 4.30 -5.74
C ALA A 147 -0.91 4.41 -6.89
N GLU A 148 -0.46 5.07 -7.96
CA GLU A 148 -1.17 5.15 -9.23
C GLU A 148 -0.26 4.72 -10.37
N PHE A 149 -0.83 4.06 -11.37
CA PHE A 149 -0.17 3.80 -12.64
C PHE A 149 -1.21 3.78 -13.77
N ALA A 150 -0.79 4.14 -14.97
CA ALA A 150 -1.65 4.17 -16.13
C ALA A 150 -1.28 3.04 -17.10
N LEU A 151 -2.28 2.35 -17.60
CA LEU A 151 -2.15 1.36 -18.68
C LEU A 151 -2.88 1.85 -19.92
N ASP A 152 -2.32 1.63 -21.10
CA ASP A 152 -3.06 1.78 -22.33
C ASP A 152 -4.06 0.61 -22.55
N GLY A 153 -4.80 0.66 -23.66
CA GLY A 153 -5.81 -0.38 -23.93
C GLY A 153 -5.25 -1.76 -24.26
N GLU A 154 -4.03 -1.87 -24.76
CA GLU A 154 -3.37 -3.16 -24.98
C GLU A 154 -2.86 -3.73 -23.67
N GLU A 155 -2.13 -2.93 -22.90
CA GLU A 155 -1.62 -3.28 -21.56
C GLU A 155 -2.77 -3.68 -20.62
N GLN A 156 -3.88 -2.95 -20.63
CA GLN A 156 -5.07 -3.28 -19.85
C GLN A 156 -5.64 -4.67 -20.21
N ARG A 157 -5.67 -5.02 -21.49
CA ARG A 157 -6.16 -6.35 -21.93
C ARG A 157 -5.20 -7.46 -21.56
N GLU A 158 -3.90 -7.19 -21.50
CA GLU A 158 -2.90 -8.14 -21.02
C GLU A 158 -3.02 -8.33 -19.51
N PHE A 159 -3.15 -7.23 -18.77
CA PHE A 159 -3.38 -7.23 -17.32
C PHE A 159 -4.61 -8.05 -16.92
N GLU A 160 -5.73 -7.89 -17.64
CA GLU A 160 -6.97 -8.64 -17.42
C GLU A 160 -6.84 -10.16 -17.66
N LYS A 161 -5.91 -10.57 -18.53
CA LYS A 161 -5.62 -11.97 -18.85
C LYS A 161 -4.59 -12.60 -17.93
N GLY A 162 -3.83 -11.79 -17.19
CA GLY A 162 -2.82 -12.27 -16.26
C GLY A 162 -3.40 -13.27 -15.26
N ASP A 163 -2.54 -14.16 -14.78
CA ASP A 163 -2.84 -15.02 -13.64
C ASP A 163 -2.00 -14.56 -12.45
N CYS A 164 -2.55 -14.68 -11.24
CA CYS A 164 -1.77 -14.40 -10.03
C CYS A 164 -0.72 -15.48 -9.83
N VAL A 165 0.54 -15.14 -10.11
CA VAL A 165 1.66 -15.99 -9.73
C VAL A 165 1.99 -15.70 -8.27
N VAL A 166 1.64 -16.62 -7.39
CA VAL A 166 2.02 -16.53 -5.97
C VAL A 166 3.51 -16.92 -5.86
N PRO A 167 4.38 -16.03 -5.35
CA PRO A 167 5.80 -16.34 -5.21
C PRO A 167 6.04 -17.53 -4.29
N SER A 168 7.06 -18.33 -4.60
CA SER A 168 7.59 -19.37 -3.70
C SER A 168 8.28 -18.76 -2.47
N GLU A 169 8.57 -19.56 -1.43
CA GLU A 169 9.26 -19.09 -0.22
C GLU A 169 10.62 -18.43 -0.52
N ALA A 170 11.37 -18.97 -1.48
CA ALA A 170 12.67 -18.43 -1.86
C ALA A 170 12.53 -17.07 -2.56
N GLU A 171 11.57 -16.96 -3.48
CA GLU A 171 11.23 -15.71 -4.16
C GLU A 171 10.68 -14.68 -3.18
N PHE A 172 9.90 -15.11 -2.19
CA PHE A 172 9.35 -14.23 -1.16
C PHE A 172 10.44 -13.46 -0.41
N ARG A 173 11.52 -14.13 0.03
CA ARG A 173 12.60 -13.45 0.77
C ARG A 173 13.34 -12.44 -0.11
N LEU A 174 13.47 -12.76 -1.39
CA LEU A 174 14.11 -11.92 -2.39
C LEU A 174 13.24 -10.68 -2.65
N LEU A 175 11.96 -10.89 -2.97
CA LEU A 175 10.95 -9.85 -3.16
C LEU A 175 10.80 -8.95 -1.93
N LEU A 176 10.86 -9.49 -0.71
CA LEU A 176 10.80 -8.69 0.50
C LEU A 176 12.02 -7.78 0.64
N THR A 177 13.19 -8.23 0.19
CA THR A 177 14.43 -7.44 0.20
C THR A 177 14.36 -6.35 -0.88
N GLU A 178 13.95 -6.71 -2.09
CA GLU A 178 13.76 -5.79 -3.20
C GLU A 178 12.70 -4.74 -2.89
N SER A 179 11.56 -5.14 -2.32
CA SER A 179 10.48 -4.24 -1.94
C SER A 179 10.93 -3.19 -0.92
N ARG A 180 11.81 -3.59 0.02
CA ARG A 180 12.38 -2.64 1.00
C ARG A 180 13.33 -1.65 0.33
N ALA A 181 14.22 -2.14 -0.53
CA ALA A 181 15.16 -1.29 -1.26
C ALA A 181 14.42 -0.29 -2.17
N LEU A 182 13.43 -0.78 -2.92
CA LEU A 182 12.62 0.03 -3.82
C LEU A 182 11.76 1.04 -3.05
N ARG A 183 11.10 0.64 -1.95
CA ARG A 183 10.38 1.57 -1.07
C ARG A 183 11.26 2.74 -0.65
N ASP A 184 12.50 2.46 -0.25
CA ASP A 184 13.43 3.47 0.25
C ASP A 184 14.04 4.35 -0.87
N SER A 185 13.97 3.92 -2.13
CA SER A 185 14.43 4.69 -3.29
C SER A 185 13.33 5.51 -3.97
N LEU A 186 12.06 5.23 -3.70
CA LEU A 186 10.93 5.97 -4.26
C LEU A 186 10.82 7.36 -3.62
N ASP A 187 10.46 8.36 -4.44
CA ASP A 187 10.12 9.69 -3.94
C ASP A 187 8.65 9.70 -3.52
N TRP A 188 8.41 9.73 -2.21
CA TRP A 188 7.06 9.64 -1.64
C TRP A 188 6.47 11.03 -1.46
N GLU A 189 5.47 11.37 -2.25
CA GLU A 189 4.80 12.65 -2.15
C GLU A 189 3.88 12.74 -0.93
N ALA A 190 3.86 13.90 -0.28
CA ALA A 190 2.89 14.19 0.76
C ALA A 190 1.59 14.68 0.09
N ILE A 191 0.52 13.92 0.22
CA ILE A 191 -0.78 14.27 -0.35
C ILE A 191 -1.48 15.22 0.62
N GLY A 192 -2.11 16.27 0.11
CA GLY A 192 -3.04 17.11 0.88
C GLY A 192 -4.26 16.31 1.36
N GLU A 193 -5.18 16.95 2.08
CA GLU A 193 -6.44 16.29 2.45
C GLU A 193 -7.19 15.84 1.18
N CYS A 194 -7.30 14.52 0.97
CA CYS A 194 -8.17 13.98 -0.08
C CYS A 194 -9.63 14.26 0.30
N GLY A 195 -10.19 15.34 -0.22
CA GLY A 195 -11.64 15.51 -0.24
C GLY A 195 -12.29 14.40 -1.08
N PRO A 196 -13.55 14.03 -0.81
CA PRO A 196 -14.27 13.08 -1.64
C PRO A 196 -14.53 13.73 -3.01
N GLY A 197 -13.68 13.45 -3.99
CA GLY A 197 -13.83 13.91 -5.38
C GLY A 197 -12.74 14.85 -5.92
N GLY A 198 -11.57 14.97 -5.29
CA GLY A 198 -10.50 15.85 -5.76
C GLY A 198 -9.45 15.15 -6.62
N SER A 199 -9.68 15.12 -7.94
CA SER A 199 -8.58 15.16 -8.90
C SER A 199 -7.91 16.52 -8.73
N GLU A 200 -6.73 16.56 -8.13
CA GLU A 200 -5.75 17.64 -8.30
C GLU A 200 -4.37 17.05 -7.93
N VAL A 201 -3.80 16.30 -8.88
CA VAL A 201 -2.36 16.15 -8.98
C VAL A 201 -1.92 17.22 -9.97
N ALA A 202 -1.14 18.18 -9.49
CA ALA A 202 -0.54 19.26 -10.28
C ALA A 202 0.84 18.84 -10.79
#